data_AF-A0A496VCY7-F1
#
_entry.id   AF-A0A496VCY7-F1
#
_cell.length_a   1.000
_cell.length_b   1.000
_cell.length_c   1.000
_cell.angle_alpha   90.00
_cell.angle_beta   90.00
_cell.angle_gamma   90.00
#
_symmetry.space_group_name_H-M   'P 1'
#
loop_
_entity.id
_entity.type
_entity.pdbx_description
1 polymer ?
#
loop_
_entity_poly.entity_id
_entity_poly.type
_entity_poly.pdbx_seq_one_letter_code
_entity_poly.pdbx_strand_id
1 'polypeptide(L)'
;MKMLYSLLLLVVLVGCGGTRAIYGVPEEQWNLMKEQERQAAIERFKRQEEINAQTRAQAKKAREDADEFANKCHETDDEVDLSDSSESDCEVITRRKWLFW
;
A
#
# COMPACT_ATOMS: atom_id res chain seq x y z
N MET A 1 -22.88 21.61 25.37
CA MET A 1 -22.11 21.89 24.13
C MET A 1 -21.21 20.74 23.69
N LYS A 2 -20.35 20.16 24.55
CA LYS A 2 -19.52 18.98 24.19
C LYS A 2 -20.29 17.81 23.55
N MET A 3 -21.48 17.48 24.08
CA MET A 3 -22.33 16.40 23.57
C MET A 3 -22.87 16.66 22.15
N LEU A 4 -23.18 17.93 21.82
CA LEU A 4 -23.67 18.33 20.50
C LEU A 4 -22.58 18.17 19.44
N TYR A 5 -21.34 18.51 19.77
CA TYR A 5 -20.21 18.31 18.86
C TYR A 5 -19.96 16.83 18.58
N SER A 6 -20.05 15.96 19.60
CA SER A 6 -19.92 14.51 19.39
C SER A 6 -21.03 13.93 18.51
N LEU A 7 -22.27 14.37 18.68
CA LEU A 7 -23.40 13.96 17.82
C LEU A 7 -23.20 14.40 16.37
N LEU A 8 -22.75 15.63 16.17
CA LEU A 8 -22.53 16.19 14.83
C LEU A 8 -21.38 15.46 14.11
N LEU A 9 -20.32 15.11 14.84
CA LEU A 9 -19.18 14.35 14.32
C LEU A 9 -19.59 12.91 13.96
N LEU A 10 -20.50 12.29 14.73
CA LEU A 10 -21.01 10.95 14.46
C LEU A 10 -21.90 10.92 13.20
N VAL A 11 -22.70 11.96 12.97
CA VAL A 11 -23.50 12.10 11.73
C VAL A 11 -22.58 12.25 10.50
N VAL A 12 -21.50 13.02 10.60
CA VAL A 12 -20.53 13.17 9.51
C VAL A 12 -19.81 11.86 9.19
N LEU A 13 -19.42 11.10 10.22
CA LEU A 13 -18.75 9.81 10.04
C LEU A 13 -19.67 8.74 9.41
N VAL A 14 -20.96 8.73 9.77
CA VAL A 14 -21.93 7.79 9.19
C VAL A 14 -22.29 8.17 7.73
N GLY A 15 -22.31 9.47 7.40
CA GLY A 15 -22.62 9.94 6.05
C GLY A 15 -21.58 9.58 4.98
N CYS A 16 -20.30 9.42 5.35
CA CYS A 16 -19.23 9.11 4.40
C CYS A 16 -19.11 7.63 4.01
N GLY A 17 -19.76 6.71 4.72
CA GLY A 17 -19.56 5.26 4.55
C GLY A 17 -20.64 4.51 3.76
N GLY A 18 -21.73 5.19 3.37
CA GLY A 18 -22.97 4.53 2.95
C GLY A 18 -23.16 4.28 1.46
N THR A 19 -22.31 4.84 0.59
CA THR A 19 -22.54 4.76 -0.86
C THR A 19 -21.89 3.50 -1.44
N ARG A 20 -22.72 2.57 -1.92
CA ARG A 20 -22.26 1.41 -2.69
C ARG A 20 -21.70 1.91 -4.02
N ALA A 21 -20.49 1.47 -4.35
CA ALA A 21 -19.85 1.75 -5.64
C ALA A 21 -19.82 0.46 -6.47
N ILE A 22 -20.22 0.56 -7.74
CA ILE A 22 -20.20 -0.50 -8.74
C ILE A 22 -19.07 -0.15 -9.72
N TYR A 23 -18.04 -1.01 -9.82
CA TYR A 23 -16.84 -0.77 -10.63
C TYR A 23 -16.17 0.61 -10.40
N GLY A 24 -16.18 1.09 -9.14
CA GLY A 24 -15.61 2.38 -8.76
C GLY A 24 -16.52 3.60 -9.01
N VAL A 25 -17.76 3.38 -9.47
CA VAL A 25 -18.75 4.44 -9.70
C VAL A 25 -19.88 4.34 -8.66
N PRO A 26 -20.35 5.45 -8.05
CA PRO A 26 -21.50 5.42 -7.14
C PRO A 26 -22.75 4.81 -7.81
N GLU A 27 -23.52 4.00 -7.08
CA GLU A 27 -24.69 3.28 -7.60
C GLU A 27 -25.74 4.21 -8.24
N GLU A 28 -26.00 5.38 -7.66
CA GLU A 28 -26.91 6.37 -8.24
C GLU A 28 -26.47 6.81 -9.64
N GLN A 29 -25.18 7.07 -9.80
CA GLN A 29 -24.60 7.47 -11.08
C GLN A 29 -24.58 6.29 -12.06
N TRP A 30 -24.27 5.08 -11.58
CA TRP A 30 -24.28 3.86 -12.38
C TRP A 30 -25.66 3.60 -13.04
N ASN A 31 -26.73 3.82 -12.29
CA ASN A 31 -28.10 3.65 -12.78
C ASN A 31 -28.49 4.66 -13.85
N LEU A 32 -27.90 5.86 -13.84
CA LEU A 32 -28.13 6.92 -14.83
C LEU A 32 -27.26 6.80 -16.08
N MET A 33 -26.17 6.04 -16.02
CA MET A 33 -25.25 5.84 -17.14
C MET A 33 -25.88 5.01 -18.26
N LYS A 34 -25.52 5.34 -19.50
CA LYS A 34 -25.87 4.54 -20.68
C LYS A 34 -25.02 3.28 -20.73
N GLU A 35 -25.50 2.27 -21.46
CA GLU A 35 -24.82 0.98 -21.58
C GLU A 35 -23.37 1.12 -22.08
N GLN A 36 -23.12 1.99 -23.05
CA GLN A 36 -21.77 2.27 -23.55
C GLN A 36 -20.84 2.84 -22.47
N GLU A 37 -21.36 3.70 -21.60
CA GLU A 37 -20.59 4.32 -20.51
C GLU A 37 -20.29 3.30 -19.41
N ARG A 38 -21.25 2.41 -19.11
CA ARG A 38 -21.06 1.29 -18.18
C ARG A 38 -19.99 0.34 -18.69
N GLN A 39 -20.00 0.00 -19.98
CA GLN A 39 -18.98 -0.86 -20.57
C GLN A 39 -17.58 -0.25 -20.45
N ALA A 40 -17.45 1.04 -20.75
CA ALA A 40 -16.17 1.75 -20.58
C ALA A 40 -15.71 1.79 -19.10
N ALA A 41 -16.63 1.94 -18.15
CA ALA A 41 -16.30 1.89 -16.72
C ALA A 41 -15.83 0.49 -16.28
N ILE A 42 -16.48 -0.58 -16.76
CA ILE A 42 -16.07 -1.96 -16.51
C ILE A 42 -14.66 -2.23 -17.06
N GLU A 43 -14.40 -1.81 -18.30
CA GLU A 43 -13.09 -2.00 -18.93
C GLU A 43 -11.97 -1.27 -18.20
N ARG A 44 -12.22 -0.02 -17.77
CA ARG A 44 -11.28 0.74 -16.95
C ARG A 44 -11.01 0.05 -15.61
N PHE A 45 -12.05 -0.45 -14.96
CA PHE A 45 -11.92 -1.15 -13.69
C PHE A 45 -11.08 -2.43 -13.84
N LYS A 46 -11.36 -3.25 -14.86
CA LYS A 46 -10.58 -4.46 -15.15
C LYS A 46 -9.11 -4.16 -15.39
N ARG A 47 -8.81 -3.14 -16.21
CA ARG A 47 -7.43 -2.71 -16.44
C ARG A 47 -6.74 -2.30 -15.13
N GLN A 48 -7.44 -1.57 -14.26
CA GLN A 48 -6.88 -1.17 -12.97
C GLN A 48 -6.65 -2.38 -12.05
N GLU A 49 -7.55 -3.37 -12.09
CA GLU A 49 -7.41 -4.61 -11.33
C GLU A 49 -6.19 -5.42 -11.79
N GLU A 50 -5.94 -5.52 -13.10
CA GLU A 50 -4.75 -6.15 -13.67
C GLU A 50 -3.45 -5.45 -13.22
N ILE A 51 -3.42 -4.12 -13.28
CA ILE A 51 -2.27 -3.34 -12.80
C ILE A 51 -2.04 -3.60 -11.31
N ASN A 52 -3.11 -3.53 -10.50
CA ASN A 52 -3.01 -3.76 -9.07
C ASN A 52 -2.54 -5.19 -8.75
N ALA A 53 -2.96 -6.19 -9.53
CA ALA A 53 -2.49 -7.57 -9.37
C ALA A 53 -0.99 -7.69 -9.64
N GLN A 54 -0.48 -7.05 -10.70
CA GLN A 54 0.95 -7.00 -10.99
C GLN A 54 1.73 -6.27 -9.90
N THR A 55 1.23 -5.12 -9.44
CA THR A 55 1.87 -4.35 -8.35
C THR A 55 1.91 -5.17 -7.05
N ARG A 56 0.86 -5.92 -6.73
CA ARG A 56 0.86 -6.83 -5.56
C ARG A 56 1.90 -7.94 -5.70
N ALA A 57 2.03 -8.52 -6.89
CA ALA A 57 3.04 -9.54 -7.15
C ALA A 57 4.47 -8.98 -7.02
N GLN A 58 4.74 -7.81 -7.59
CA GLN A 58 6.02 -7.12 -7.46
C GLN A 58 6.35 -6.75 -6.02
N ALA A 59 5.35 -6.23 -5.27
CA ALA A 59 5.53 -5.90 -3.86
C ALA A 59 5.80 -7.14 -3.00
N LYS A 60 5.19 -8.29 -3.33
CA LYS A 60 5.50 -9.56 -2.65
C LYS A 60 6.93 -9.99 -2.93
N LYS A 61 7.35 -9.96 -4.19
CA LYS A 61 8.73 -10.30 -4.57
C LYS A 61 9.74 -9.37 -3.90
N ALA A 62 9.50 -8.06 -3.90
CA ALA A 62 10.38 -7.10 -3.23
C ALA A 62 10.48 -7.33 -1.71
N ARG A 63 9.41 -7.83 -1.08
CA ARG A 63 9.47 -8.26 0.34
C ARG A 63 10.30 -9.51 0.51
N GLU A 64 10.10 -10.52 -0.33
CA GLU A 64 10.88 -11.77 -0.29
C GLU A 64 12.37 -11.49 -0.53
N ASP A 65 12.71 -10.66 -1.52
CA ASP A 65 14.09 -10.24 -1.81
C ASP A 65 14.70 -9.45 -0.63
N ALA A 66 13.92 -8.60 0.04
CA ALA A 66 14.36 -7.85 1.22
C ALA A 66 14.55 -8.76 2.45
N ASP A 67 13.66 -9.73 2.67
CA ASP A 67 13.75 -10.70 3.76
C ASP A 67 14.95 -11.64 3.53
N GLU A 68 15.20 -12.08 2.29
CA GLU A 68 16.39 -12.87 1.93
C GLU A 68 17.68 -12.07 2.17
N PHE A 69 17.72 -10.80 1.76
CA PHE A 69 18.85 -9.92 2.02
C PHE A 69 19.07 -9.71 3.53
N ALA A 70 18.00 -9.46 4.29
CA ALA A 70 18.09 -9.28 5.74
C ALA A 70 18.62 -10.54 6.43
N ASN A 71 18.18 -11.74 6.04
CA ASN A 71 18.69 -13.00 6.59
C ASN A 71 20.18 -13.19 6.30
N LYS A 72 20.63 -12.93 5.06
CA LYS A 72 22.05 -13.03 4.68
C LYS A 72 22.94 -12.12 5.51
N CYS A 73 22.52 -10.89 5.79
CA CYS A 73 23.32 -9.96 6.58
C CYS A 73 23.20 -10.20 8.11
N HIS A 74 22.21 -10.98 8.58
CA HIS A 74 22.03 -11.28 10.02
C HIS A 74 22.75 -12.56 10.45
N GLU A 75 22.94 -13.53 9.54
CA GLU A 75 23.74 -14.74 9.81
C GLU A 75 25.25 -14.42 10.00
N THR A 76 25.74 -13.30 9.45
CA THR A 76 27.14 -12.88 9.59
C THR A 76 27.50 -12.24 10.93
N ASP A 77 26.53 -11.92 11.79
CA ASP A 77 26.78 -11.27 13.09
C ASP A 77 27.06 -12.28 14.23
N ASP A 78 26.69 -13.55 14.07
CA ASP A 78 26.81 -14.58 15.13
C ASP A 78 28.04 -15.51 14.98
N GLU A 79 28.77 -15.47 13.86
CA GLU A 79 30.03 -16.21 13.65
C GLU A 79 31.13 -15.28 13.11
N VAL A 80 31.78 -14.57 14.03
CA VAL A 80 33.05 -13.90 13.74
C VAL A 80 34.16 -14.95 13.83
N ASP A 81 34.51 -15.55 12.70
CA ASP A 81 35.91 -15.88 12.43
C ASP A 81 36.38 -15.07 11.23
N LEU A 82 37.28 -14.14 11.54
CA LEU A 82 37.83 -13.12 10.65
C LEU A 82 38.73 -13.77 9.59
N SER A 83 38.13 -14.31 8.53
CA SER A 83 38.85 -14.45 7.27
C SER A 83 37.90 -14.50 6.08
N ASP A 84 37.97 -13.45 5.27
CA ASP A 84 37.77 -13.53 3.82
C ASP A 84 36.32 -13.48 3.29
N SER A 85 35.48 -12.57 3.82
CA SER A 85 34.20 -12.24 3.17
C SER A 85 34.26 -10.88 2.47
N SER A 86 34.08 -10.95 1.15
CA SER A 86 34.01 -9.86 0.18
C SER A 86 33.19 -8.66 0.65
N GLU A 87 33.87 -7.52 0.68
CA GLU A 87 33.56 -6.27 1.37
C GLU A 87 32.47 -5.38 0.73
N SER A 88 31.51 -5.87 -0.09
CA SER A 88 30.66 -4.96 -0.89
C SER A 88 29.14 -5.03 -0.76
N ASP A 89 28.54 -6.05 -0.13
CA ASP A 89 27.09 -6.26 -0.33
C ASP A 89 26.20 -5.91 0.90
N CYS A 90 26.74 -5.85 2.11
CA CYS A 90 26.00 -5.50 3.33
C CYS A 90 26.47 -4.14 3.90
N GLU A 91 26.63 -3.10 3.08
CA GLU A 91 26.98 -1.76 3.59
C GLU A 91 25.76 -1.11 4.28
N VAL A 92 25.77 -1.09 5.61
CA VAL A 92 24.71 -0.46 6.40
C VAL A 92 24.79 1.06 6.26
N ILE A 93 23.91 1.64 5.44
CA ILE A 93 23.81 3.10 5.29
C ILE A 93 23.21 3.70 6.56
N THR A 94 24.05 4.03 7.55
CA THR A 94 23.61 4.78 8.73
C THR A 94 23.41 6.25 8.37
N ARG A 95 22.16 6.68 8.20
CA ARG A 95 21.85 8.13 8.15
C ARG A 95 21.86 8.71 9.56
N ARG A 96 22.81 9.59 9.88
CA ARG A 96 22.73 10.43 11.08
C ARG A 96 21.51 11.34 10.95
N LYS A 97 20.48 11.12 11.78
CA LYS A 97 19.43 12.10 12.00
C LYS A 97 20.06 13.29 12.72
N TRP A 98 20.30 14.37 11.99
CA TRP A 98 20.65 15.64 12.61
C TRP A 98 19.42 16.18 13.32
N LEU A 99 19.41 16.06 14.66
CA LEU A 99 18.48 16.77 15.53
C LEU A 99 18.98 18.22 15.65
N PHE A 100 18.78 19.02 14.61
CA PHE A 100 18.87 20.47 14.73
C PHE A 100 17.46 21.04 14.58
N TRP A 101 17.01 21.62 15.69
CA TRP A 101 15.81 22.42 15.85
C TRP A 101 16.20 23.89 15.76
#